data_AF-A0A2G2AB88-F1
#
_entry.id   AF-A0A2G2AB88-F1
#
_cell.length_a   1.000
_cell.length_b   1.000
_cell.length_c   1.000
_cell.angle_alpha   90.00
_cell.angle_beta   90.00
_cell.angle_gamma   90.00
#
_symmetry.space_group_name_H-M   'P 1'
#
loop_
_entity.id
_entity.type
_entity.pdbx_description
1 polymer ?
#
loop_
_entity_poly.entity_id
_entity_poly.type
_entity_poly.pdbx_seq_one_letter_code
_entity_poly.pdbx_strand_id
1 'polypeptide(L)'
;MLQTAKKKKYSSDFDADLIFGQKYEEQAKAMLLDKRSTFEFKTERNYWYKTGNMAVEVECYGKPSGISITKAKYWCVMFVYNGKLFERRIFDVPVIKRLVKKYYNKL
;
A
#
# COMPACT_ATOMS: atom_id res chain seq x y z
N MET A 1 -18.36 -16.94 -48.93
CA MET A 1 -18.92 -16.14 -47.83
C MET A 1 -17.83 -15.90 -46.81
N LEU A 2 -17.11 -14.77 -46.86
CA LEU A 2 -16.13 -14.42 -45.82
C LEU A 2 -16.87 -13.71 -44.68
N GLN A 3 -16.85 -14.30 -43.48
CA GLN A 3 -17.28 -13.63 -42.26
C GLN A 3 -16.21 -12.58 -41.90
N THR A 4 -16.53 -11.30 -42.08
CA THR A 4 -15.70 -10.20 -41.59
C THR A 4 -15.71 -10.19 -40.06
N ALA A 5 -14.55 -10.46 -39.46
CA ALA A 5 -14.35 -10.30 -38.03
C ALA A 5 -14.69 -8.87 -37.59
N LYS A 6 -15.66 -8.72 -36.68
CA LYS A 6 -16.00 -7.43 -36.08
C LYS A 6 -14.76 -6.87 -35.36
N LYS A 7 -14.18 -5.80 -35.91
CA LYS A 7 -13.11 -5.03 -35.27
C LYS A 7 -13.66 -4.47 -33.95
N LYS A 8 -13.16 -4.97 -32.81
CA LYS A 8 -13.47 -4.42 -31.47
C LYS A 8 -13.01 -2.96 -31.45
N LYS A 9 -13.94 -2.02 -31.40
CA LYS A 9 -13.65 -0.59 -31.25
C LYS A 9 -13.24 -0.36 -29.80
N TYR A 10 -11.94 -0.40 -29.53
CA TYR A 10 -11.40 0.12 -28.27
C TYR A 10 -11.62 1.63 -28.29
N SER A 11 -12.56 2.15 -27.50
CA SER A 11 -12.48 3.54 -27.09
C SER A 11 -11.36 3.60 -26.08
N SER A 12 -10.17 4.03 -26.51
CA SER A 12 -9.18 4.57 -25.60
C SER A 12 -9.77 5.86 -25.05
N ASP A 13 -10.61 5.76 -24.03
CA ASP A 13 -11.23 6.91 -23.38
C ASP A 13 -10.18 7.56 -22.46
N PHE A 14 -9.13 8.06 -23.11
CA PHE A 14 -7.97 8.69 -22.48
C PHE A 14 -8.39 9.80 -21.53
N ASP A 15 -9.47 10.50 -21.85
CA ASP A 15 -10.03 11.56 -21.01
C ASP A 15 -10.57 11.00 -19.69
N ALA A 16 -11.24 9.84 -19.71
CA ALA A 16 -11.71 9.17 -18.50
C ALA A 16 -10.54 8.69 -17.62
N ASP A 17 -9.51 8.09 -18.23
CA ASP A 17 -8.30 7.65 -17.53
C ASP A 17 -7.51 8.84 -16.96
N LEU A 18 -7.46 9.96 -17.69
CA LEU A 18 -6.81 11.20 -17.26
C LEU A 18 -7.50 11.80 -16.03
N ILE A 19 -8.82 11.93 -16.06
CA ILE A 19 -9.61 12.44 -14.92
C ILE A 19 -9.44 11.51 -13.71
N PHE A 20 -9.45 10.19 -13.93
CA PHE A 20 -9.20 9.22 -12.87
C PHE A 20 -7.81 9.40 -12.26
N GLY A 21 -6.76 9.49 -13.07
CA GLY A 21 -5.39 9.70 -12.62
C GLY A 21 -5.21 10.98 -11.80
N GLN A 22 -5.72 12.11 -12.30
CA GLN A 22 -5.66 13.40 -11.64
C GLN A 22 -6.32 13.38 -10.25
N LYS A 23 -7.47 12.69 -10.12
CA LYS A 23 -8.15 12.54 -8.83
C LYS A 23 -7.26 11.90 -7.76
N TYR A 24 -6.53 10.83 -8.09
CA TYR A 24 -5.69 10.14 -7.12
C TYR A 24 -4.36 10.86 -6.88
N GLU A 25 -3.86 11.61 -7.87
CA GLU A 25 -2.72 12.50 -7.68
C GLU A 25 -3.04 13.58 -6.64
N GLU A 26 -4.21 14.22 -6.73
CA GLU A 26 -4.64 15.23 -5.74
C GLU A 26 -4.82 14.62 -4.34
N GLN A 27 -5.33 13.39 -4.25
CA GLN A 27 -5.37 12.68 -2.96
C GLN A 27 -3.98 12.38 -2.41
N ALA A 28 -3.03 11.98 -3.25
CA ALA A 28 -1.65 11.74 -2.84
C ALA A 28 -0.96 13.02 -2.37
N LYS A 29 -1.18 14.15 -3.07
CA LYS A 29 -0.70 15.48 -2.65
C LYS A 29 -1.29 15.85 -1.30
N ALA A 30 -2.60 15.70 -1.11
CA ALA A 30 -3.26 15.99 0.17
C ALA A 30 -2.67 15.13 1.30
N MET A 31 -2.44 13.83 1.06
CA MET A 31 -1.78 12.94 2.01
C MET A 31 -0.38 13.43 2.38
N LEU A 32 0.45 13.80 1.40
CA LEU A 32 1.86 14.14 1.61
C LEU A 32 2.09 15.56 2.14
N LEU A 33 1.20 16.50 1.83
CA LEU A 33 1.38 17.93 2.12
C LEU A 33 0.57 18.41 3.33
N ASP A 34 -0.49 17.71 3.74
CA ASP A 34 -1.27 18.09 4.92
C ASP A 34 -0.52 17.73 6.21
N LYS A 35 -0.27 18.73 7.07
CA LYS A 35 0.37 18.56 8.38
C LYS A 35 -0.41 17.66 9.34
N ARG A 36 -1.69 17.41 9.08
CA ARG A 36 -2.54 16.48 9.84
C ARG A 36 -2.37 15.03 9.41
N SER A 37 -1.59 14.76 8.36
CA SER A 37 -1.23 13.40 7.97
C SER A 37 -0.19 12.84 8.92
N THR A 38 -0.54 11.76 9.62
CA THR A 38 0.33 11.07 10.56
C THR A 38 0.70 9.70 10.02
N PHE A 39 1.97 9.35 10.14
CA PHE A 39 2.54 8.10 9.64
C PHE A 39 3.20 7.34 10.78
N GLU A 40 2.92 6.04 10.86
CA GLU A 40 3.75 5.09 11.59
C GLU A 40 4.74 4.47 10.62
N PHE A 41 6.03 4.56 10.91
CA PHE A 41 7.08 4.02 10.04
C PHE A 41 7.65 2.71 10.57
N LYS A 42 7.82 1.74 9.67
CA LYS A 42 8.60 0.53 9.91
C LYS A 42 9.63 0.35 8.81
N THR A 43 10.79 -0.16 9.17
CA THR A 43 11.87 -0.43 8.20
C THR A 43 12.14 -1.92 8.14
N GLU A 44 12.04 -2.50 6.95
CA GLU A 44 12.40 -3.89 6.70
C GLU A 44 13.73 -3.97 5.97
N ARG A 45 14.63 -4.82 6.47
CA ARG A 45 16.01 -4.93 5.98
C ARG A 45 16.26 -6.30 5.40
N ASN A 46 16.56 -6.37 4.11
CA ASN A 46 17.06 -7.52 3.35
C ASN A 46 16.20 -8.79 3.32
N TYR A 47 15.51 -9.17 4.40
CA TYR A 47 14.82 -10.46 4.52
C TYR A 47 13.56 -10.52 3.66
N TRP A 48 12.81 -9.42 3.59
CA TRP A 48 11.67 -9.26 2.68
C TRP A 48 12.05 -9.51 1.22
N TYR A 49 13.28 -9.14 0.81
CA TYR A 49 13.76 -9.34 -0.55
C TYR A 49 13.94 -10.84 -0.87
N LYS A 50 14.27 -11.65 0.14
CA LYS A 50 14.41 -13.10 0.00
C LYS A 50 13.05 -13.82 -0.01
N THR A 51 12.11 -13.36 0.81
CA THR A 51 10.83 -14.06 1.02
C THR A 51 9.68 -13.53 0.18
N GLY A 52 9.79 -12.31 -0.34
CA GLY A 52 8.68 -11.57 -0.94
C GLY A 52 7.61 -11.13 0.06
N ASN A 53 7.81 -11.38 1.36
CA ASN A 53 6.84 -11.11 2.41
C ASN A 53 7.17 -9.81 3.17
N MET A 54 6.12 -9.14 3.64
CA MET A 54 6.20 -8.01 4.56
C MET A 54 5.71 -8.46 5.94
N ALA A 55 6.52 -8.22 6.97
CA ALA A 55 6.16 -8.48 8.35
C ALA A 55 5.35 -7.31 8.93
N VAL A 56 4.30 -7.63 9.69
CA VAL A 56 3.51 -6.64 10.42
C VAL A 56 3.53 -6.97 11.90
N GLU A 57 4.12 -6.08 12.70
CA GLU A 57 4.20 -6.24 14.15
C GLU A 57 2.86 -5.93 14.82
N VAL A 58 2.33 -6.93 15.54
CA VAL A 58 1.07 -6.84 16.30
C VAL A 58 1.26 -6.86 17.81
N GLU A 59 2.36 -7.45 18.29
CA GLU A 59 2.70 -7.57 19.70
C GLU A 59 4.22 -7.57 19.93
N CYS A 60 4.63 -7.21 21.14
CA CYS A 60 6.01 -7.30 21.63
C CYS A 60 5.99 -7.69 23.11
N TYR A 61 6.66 -8.79 23.47
CA TYR A 61 6.66 -9.38 24.84
C TYR A 61 5.25 -9.54 25.45
N GLY A 62 4.29 -10.04 24.66
CA GLY A 62 2.91 -10.27 25.08
C GLY A 62 2.06 -9.01 25.25
N LYS A 63 2.58 -7.83 24.87
CA LYS A 63 1.85 -6.57 24.89
C LYS A 63 1.50 -6.13 23.48
N PRO A 64 0.29 -5.59 23.23
CA PRO A 64 -0.06 -5.01 21.94
C PRO A 64 0.97 -3.97 21.49
N SER A 65 1.42 -4.07 20.25
CA SER A 65 2.44 -3.20 19.66
C SER A 65 2.12 -2.88 18.21
N GLY A 66 2.84 -1.91 17.65
CA GLY A 66 2.78 -1.56 16.23
C GLY A 66 1.35 -1.32 15.74
N ILE A 67 0.89 -2.16 14.82
CA ILE A 67 -0.38 -1.94 14.14
C ILE A 67 -1.58 -2.04 15.09
N SER A 68 -1.44 -2.78 16.19
CA SER A 68 -2.52 -2.99 17.17
C SER A 68 -2.83 -1.71 17.95
N ILE A 69 -1.83 -0.87 18.19
CA ILE A 69 -1.95 0.32 19.06
C ILE A 69 -1.83 1.66 18.31
N THR A 70 -1.31 1.65 17.07
CA THR A 70 -1.09 2.89 16.33
C THR A 70 -2.39 3.66 16.11
N LYS A 71 -2.28 4.98 16.27
CA LYS A 71 -3.31 5.99 15.97
C LYS A 71 -2.96 6.81 14.73
N ALA A 72 -1.89 6.44 14.02
CA ALA A 72 -1.52 7.08 12.76
C ALA A 72 -2.63 6.91 11.72
N LYS A 73 -2.71 7.83 10.76
CA LYS A 73 -3.59 7.67 9.60
C LYS A 73 -3.05 6.63 8.64
N TYR A 74 -1.73 6.63 8.45
CA TYR A 74 -1.04 5.81 7.48
C TYR A 74 0.04 4.93 8.13
N TRP A 75 0.21 3.73 7.58
CA TRP A 75 1.30 2.81 7.91
C TRP A 75 2.26 2.76 6.73
N CYS A 76 3.52 3.15 6.95
CA CYS A 76 4.54 3.20 5.91
C CYS A 76 5.65 2.19 6.19
N VAL A 77 5.84 1.27 5.25
CA VAL A 77 6.94 0.31 5.29
C VAL A 77 8.04 0.76 4.33
N MET A 78 9.22 0.95 4.89
CA MET A 78 10.46 1.30 4.20
C MET A 78 11.24 0.03 3.92
N PHE A 79 11.28 -0.39 2.66
CA PHE A 79 11.99 -1.59 2.23
C PHE A 79 13.43 -1.24 1.87
N VAL A 80 14.39 -1.68 2.69
CA VAL A 80 15.82 -1.45 2.48
C VAL A 80 16.49 -2.74 2.03
N TYR A 81 17.27 -2.65 0.96
CA TYR A 81 18.08 -3.73 0.41
C TYR A 81 19.52 -3.27 0.22
N ASN A 82 20.47 -4.04 0.76
CA ASN A 82 21.91 -3.72 0.70
C ASN A 82 22.24 -2.28 1.15
N GLY A 83 21.60 -1.83 2.24
CA GLY A 83 21.80 -0.51 2.82
C GLY A 83 21.19 0.65 2.04
N LYS A 84 20.49 0.38 0.93
CA LYS A 84 19.79 1.39 0.13
C LYS A 84 18.29 1.21 0.22
N LEU A 85 17.57 2.32 0.24
CA LEU A 85 16.12 2.28 0.15
C LEU A 85 15.70 1.80 -1.24
N PHE A 86 14.90 0.75 -1.27
CA PHE A 86 14.40 0.12 -2.49
C PHE A 86 12.98 0.59 -2.82
N GLU A 87 12.05 0.50 -1.86
CA GLU A 87 10.64 0.86 -2.02
C GLU A 87 10.10 1.48 -0.73
N ARG A 88 9.07 2.32 -0.87
CA ARG A 88 8.20 2.71 0.24
C ARG A 88 6.79 2.25 -0.10
N ARG A 89 6.13 1.57 0.84
CA ARG A 89 4.73 1.16 0.69
C ARG A 89 3.89 1.77 1.78
N ILE A 90 2.86 2.49 1.38
CA ILE A 90 1.97 3.23 2.28
C ILE A 90 0.59 2.57 2.26
N PHE A 91 0.02 2.35 3.43
CA PHE A 91 -1.32 1.83 3.61
C PHE A 91 -2.13 2.76 4.50
N ASP A 92 -3.42 2.87 4.24
CA ASP A 92 -4.36 3.34 5.25
C ASP A 92 -4.35 2.37 6.43
N VAL A 93 -4.21 2.88 7.66
CA VAL A 93 -4.21 2.04 8.88
C VAL A 93 -5.44 1.13 8.97
N PRO A 94 -6.68 1.58 8.65
CA PRO A 94 -7.85 0.70 8.61
C PRO A 94 -7.69 -0.50 7.65
N VAL A 95 -7.03 -0.30 6.51
CA VAL A 95 -6.85 -1.35 5.49
C VAL A 95 -5.88 -2.42 6.02
N ILE A 96 -4.73 -2.02 6.55
CA ILE A 96 -3.75 -2.99 7.04
C ILE A 96 -4.24 -3.70 8.31
N LYS A 97 -4.98 -3.03 9.21
CA LYS A 97 -5.66 -3.68 10.36
C LYS A 97 -6.60 -4.80 9.91
N ARG A 98 -7.36 -4.57 8.83
CA ARG A 98 -8.24 -5.59 8.24
C ARG A 98 -7.46 -6.75 7.62
N LEU A 99 -6.36 -6.48 6.93
CA LEU A 99 -5.47 -7.52 6.38
C LEU A 99 -4.85 -8.37 7.48
N VAL A 100 -4.30 -7.74 8.52
CA VAL A 100 -3.74 -8.42 9.68
C VAL A 100 -4.79 -9.32 10.32
N LYS A 101 -5.99 -8.82 10.62
CA LYS A 101 -7.08 -9.65 11.17
C LYS A 101 -7.41 -10.87 10.30
N LYS A 102 -7.38 -10.72 8.96
CA LYS A 102 -7.64 -11.82 8.03
C LYS A 102 -6.58 -12.92 8.07
N TYR A 103 -5.31 -12.55 8.26
CA TYR A 103 -4.20 -13.51 8.27
C TYR A 103 -3.84 -14.01 9.66
N TYR A 104 -4.06 -13.20 10.70
CA TYR A 104 -3.80 -13.57 12.10
C TYR A 104 -4.63 -14.78 12.53
N ASN A 105 -5.89 -14.86 12.09
CA ASN A 105 -6.77 -16.00 12.37
C ASN A 105 -6.42 -17.27 11.57
N LYS A 106 -5.34 -17.25 10.78
CA LYS A 106 -4.90 -18.38 9.94
C LYS A 106 -3.50 -18.87 10.28
N LEU A 107 -2.84 -18.21 11.24
CA LEU A 107 -1.55 -18.60 11.80
C LEU A 107 -1.80 -19.53 12.99
#